data_AF-A0A1B6JPT8-F1
#
_entry.id   AF-A0A1B6JPT8-F1
#
_cell.length_a   1.000
_cell.length_b   1.000
_cell.length_c   1.000
_cell.angle_alpha   90.00
_cell.angle_beta   90.00
_cell.angle_gamma   90.00
#
_symmetry.space_group_name_H-M   'P 1'
#
loop_
_entity.id
_entity.type
_entity.pdbx_description
1 polymer ?
#
loop_
_entity_poly.entity_id
_entity_poly.type
_entity_poly.pdbx_seq_one_letter_code
_entity_poly.pdbx_strand_id
1 'polypeptide(L)'
;TFCASEEYFSIMYYLLGSSNSEMQLLPGEYVYPFTTTLPTILPSSFESEHGKIRYFIKAKVEIPWGVDFKVEKTFNIKTNVDLNNIAEAKKPIKRQVEKSFCCMCCRSGPLTMVLNLPHAGYVPGQNIPVILEVDNASDVDVDNVVIKLQKIVECKANVP
;
A
#
# COMPACT_ATOMS: atom_id res chain seq x y z
N THR A 1 -0.86 -15.99 17.18
CA THR A 1 -0.96 -15.27 15.90
C THR A 1 -1.95 -14.14 16.08
N PHE A 2 -1.51 -12.90 15.90
CA PHE A 2 -2.39 -11.73 16.03
C PHE A 2 -3.02 -11.41 14.66
N CYS A 3 -4.30 -11.06 14.65
CA CYS A 3 -5.03 -10.65 13.45
C CYS A 3 -5.78 -9.35 13.80
N ALA A 4 -5.80 -8.39 12.87
CA ALA A 4 -6.54 -7.15 13.01
C ALA A 4 -7.28 -6.85 11.71
N SER A 5 -8.41 -6.16 11.81
CA SER A 5 -9.22 -5.71 10.68
C SER A 5 -9.75 -4.32 10.96
N GLU A 6 -9.76 -3.48 9.92
CA GLU A 6 -10.27 -2.11 9.98
C GLU A 6 -11.28 -1.92 8.84
N GLU A 7 -12.41 -1.28 9.13
CA GLU A 7 -13.40 -0.91 8.12
C GLU A 7 -13.21 0.56 7.74
N TYR A 8 -12.84 0.84 6.49
CA TYR A 8 -12.66 2.21 6.01
C TYR A 8 -13.99 2.92 5.71
N PHE A 9 -14.97 2.18 5.17
CA PHE A 9 -16.33 2.66 4.96
C PHE A 9 -17.29 1.50 4.71
N SER A 10 -18.57 1.75 5.01
CA SER A 10 -19.69 0.88 4.64
C SER A 10 -20.88 1.76 4.27
N ILE A 11 -21.41 1.59 3.06
CA ILE A 11 -22.55 2.35 2.54
C ILE A 11 -23.61 1.35 2.10
N MET A 12 -24.83 1.52 2.60
CA MET A 12 -25.96 0.62 2.33
C MET A 12 -27.12 1.40 1.70
N TYR A 13 -27.73 0.81 0.67
CA TYR A 13 -28.91 1.35 0.01
C TYR A 13 -30.00 0.27 -0.06
N TYR A 14 -31.25 0.68 0.19
CA TYR A 14 -32.42 -0.14 -0.14
C TYR A 14 -32.87 0.23 -1.56
N LEU A 15 -32.64 -0.67 -2.52
CA LEU A 15 -33.03 -0.46 -3.93
C LEU A 15 -34.48 -0.86 -4.21
N LEU A 16 -35.03 -1.73 -3.37
CA LEU A 16 -36.39 -2.21 -3.42
C LEU A 16 -36.85 -2.49 -1.99
N GLY A 17 -38.08 -2.06 -1.67
CA GLY A 17 -38.64 -2.21 -0.34
C GLY A 17 -38.11 -1.18 0.67
N SER A 18 -38.61 -1.31 1.91
CA SER A 18 -38.19 -0.55 3.08
C SER A 18 -38.26 -1.49 4.29
N SER A 19 -37.66 -1.11 5.42
CA SER A 19 -37.71 -1.91 6.66
C SER A 19 -39.13 -2.28 7.13
N ASN A 20 -40.17 -1.61 6.62
CA ASN A 20 -41.53 -1.68 7.13
C ASN A 20 -42.58 -2.11 6.09
N SER A 21 -42.19 -2.60 4.91
CA SER A 21 -43.17 -3.00 3.87
C SER A 21 -42.80 -4.30 3.17
N GLU A 22 -43.60 -5.34 3.37
CA GLU A 22 -43.54 -6.57 2.57
C GLU A 22 -43.94 -6.25 1.13
N MET A 23 -43.09 -6.66 0.17
CA MET A 23 -43.31 -6.40 -1.25
C MET A 23 -43.34 -7.73 -2.00
N GLN A 24 -44.39 -7.94 -2.79
CA GLN A 24 -44.48 -9.08 -3.70
C GLN A 24 -43.95 -8.68 -5.07
N LEU A 25 -43.00 -9.46 -5.59
CA LEU A 25 -42.53 -9.36 -6.96
C LEU A 25 -43.24 -10.41 -7.82
N LEU A 26 -43.73 -9.99 -8.98
CA LEU A 26 -44.28 -10.91 -9.98
C LEU A 26 -43.13 -11.54 -10.79
N PRO A 27 -43.35 -12.66 -11.49
CA PRO A 27 -42.36 -13.18 -12.41
C PRO A 27 -41.98 -12.15 -13.48
N GLY A 28 -40.67 -11.89 -13.62
CA GLY A 28 -40.15 -10.90 -14.56
C GLY A 28 -38.67 -10.63 -14.35
N GLU A 29 -38.12 -9.75 -15.19
CA GLU A 29 -36.76 -9.23 -15.05
C GLU A 29 -36.81 -7.83 -14.44
N TYR A 30 -36.03 -7.61 -13.39
CA TYR A 30 -35.97 -6.35 -12.66
C TYR A 30 -34.55 -5.81 -12.64
N VAL A 31 -34.39 -4.54 -12.99
CA VAL A 31 -33.10 -3.84 -13.01
C VAL A 31 -33.17 -2.65 -12.07
N TYR A 32 -32.31 -2.66 -11.05
CA TYR A 32 -32.21 -1.59 -10.05
C TYR A 32 -30.91 -0.83 -10.21
N PRO A 33 -30.89 0.30 -10.93
CA PRO A 33 -29.68 1.11 -11.05
C PRO A 33 -29.36 1.77 -9.71
N PHE A 34 -28.08 1.86 -9.38
CA PHE A 34 -27.60 2.59 -8.22
C PHE A 34 -26.34 3.37 -8.57
N THR A 35 -26.07 4.44 -7.81
CA THR A 35 -24.85 5.22 -7.91
C THR A 35 -24.46 5.67 -6.52
N THR A 36 -23.17 5.65 -6.24
CA THR A 36 -22.62 6.08 -4.96
C THR A 36 -21.31 6.81 -5.17
N THR A 37 -21.02 7.76 -4.28
CA THR A 37 -19.75 8.49 -4.26
C THR A 37 -18.91 7.91 -3.14
N LEU A 38 -17.72 7.43 -3.47
CA LEU A 38 -16.78 6.92 -2.48
C LEU A 38 -16.21 8.08 -1.64
N PRO A 39 -15.85 7.83 -0.36
CA PRO A 39 -15.06 8.77 0.42
C PRO A 39 -13.82 9.25 -0.32
N THR A 40 -13.47 10.52 -0.16
CA THR A 40 -12.35 11.16 -0.88
C THR A 40 -10.99 10.66 -0.42
N ILE A 41 -10.88 10.21 0.82
CA ILE A 41 -9.65 9.71 1.42
C ILE A 41 -9.83 8.21 1.67
N LEU A 42 -9.33 7.41 0.73
CA LEU A 42 -9.27 5.96 0.87
C LEU A 42 -7.85 5.48 0.58
N PRO A 43 -7.36 4.46 1.30
CA PRO A 43 -6.11 3.83 0.91
C PRO A 43 -6.27 3.11 -0.44
N SER A 44 -5.14 2.91 -1.11
CA SER A 44 -5.14 2.10 -2.33
C SER A 44 -5.42 0.64 -1.97
N SER A 45 -6.09 -0.08 -2.87
CA SER A 45 -6.19 -1.53 -2.80
C SER A 45 -4.80 -2.14 -2.75
N PHE A 46 -4.62 -3.13 -1.87
CA PHE A 46 -3.32 -3.72 -1.60
C PHE A 46 -3.46 -5.19 -1.24
N GLU A 47 -2.51 -6.01 -1.69
CA GLU A 47 -2.41 -7.42 -1.36
C GLU A 47 -0.94 -7.74 -1.03
N SER A 48 -0.72 -8.39 0.10
CA SER A 48 0.57 -8.99 0.48
C SER A 48 0.34 -10.29 1.24
N GLU A 49 1.43 -10.98 1.56
CA GLU A 49 1.40 -12.17 2.42
C GLU A 49 0.84 -11.87 3.83
N HIS A 50 1.03 -10.63 4.31
CA HIS A 50 0.75 -10.25 5.70
C HIS A 50 -0.50 -9.37 5.86
N GLY A 51 -1.17 -8.97 4.79
CA GLY A 51 -2.34 -8.10 4.88
C GLY A 51 -2.93 -7.72 3.53
N LYS A 52 -4.15 -7.20 3.57
CA LYS A 52 -4.88 -6.80 2.37
C LYS A 52 -5.85 -5.65 2.63
N ILE A 53 -6.06 -4.83 1.61
CA ILE A 53 -7.06 -3.77 1.56
C ILE A 53 -7.95 -4.06 0.35
N ARG A 54 -9.19 -4.50 0.60
CA ARG A 54 -10.15 -4.90 -0.43
C ARG A 54 -11.42 -4.06 -0.34
N TYR A 55 -11.92 -3.65 -1.51
CA TYR A 55 -13.20 -2.97 -1.64
C TYR A 55 -14.12 -3.82 -2.50
N PHE A 56 -15.37 -3.97 -2.08
CA PHE A 56 -16.36 -4.74 -2.81
C PHE A 56 -17.73 -4.08 -2.68
N ILE A 57 -18.58 -4.36 -3.67
CA ILE A 57 -20.00 -4.08 -3.63
C ILE A 57 -20.70 -5.42 -3.39
N LYS A 58 -21.62 -5.45 -2.44
CA LYS A 58 -22.42 -6.62 -2.13
C LYS A 58 -23.89 -6.29 -2.36
N ALA A 59 -24.54 -7.05 -3.25
CA ALA A 59 -25.98 -6.99 -3.41
C ALA A 59 -26.60 -8.18 -2.69
N LYS A 60 -27.64 -7.92 -1.89
CA LYS A 60 -28.37 -8.91 -1.11
C LYS A 60 -29.87 -8.80 -1.45
N VAL A 61 -30.51 -9.94 -1.67
CA VAL A 61 -31.97 -10.08 -1.74
C VAL A 61 -32.40 -10.91 -0.54
N GLU A 62 -33.19 -10.31 0.33
CA GLU A 62 -33.74 -10.98 1.51
C GLU A 62 -35.14 -11.52 1.19
N ILE A 63 -35.36 -12.80 1.43
CA ILE A 63 -36.65 -13.45 1.15
C ILE A 63 -37.25 -13.92 2.47
N PRO A 64 -38.41 -13.37 2.89
CA PRO A 64 -39.09 -13.84 4.09
C PRO A 64 -39.33 -15.34 4.04
N TRP A 65 -38.91 -16.06 5.08
CA TRP A 65 -39.04 -17.52 5.20
C TRP A 65 -38.34 -18.34 4.10
N GLY A 66 -37.49 -17.69 3.30
CA GLY A 66 -36.75 -18.29 2.20
C GLY A 66 -35.23 -18.22 2.40
N VAL A 67 -34.50 -18.48 1.32
CA VAL A 67 -33.03 -18.37 1.28
C VAL A 67 -32.63 -17.03 0.69
N ASP A 68 -31.83 -16.27 1.42
CA ASP A 68 -31.27 -15.02 0.94
C ASP A 68 -30.28 -15.24 -0.21
N PHE A 69 -30.37 -14.41 -1.25
CA PHE A 69 -29.39 -14.39 -2.33
C PHE A 69 -28.38 -13.27 -2.10
N LYS A 70 -27.10 -13.57 -2.37
CA LYS A 70 -26.02 -12.58 -2.29
C LYS A 70 -25.07 -12.72 -3.45
N VAL A 71 -24.66 -11.59 -4.01
CA VAL A 71 -23.59 -11.51 -5.00
C VAL A 71 -22.61 -10.40 -4.60
N GLU A 72 -21.33 -10.64 -4.81
CA GLU A 72 -20.27 -9.70 -4.47
C GLU A 72 -19.42 -9.41 -5.70
N LYS A 73 -19.04 -8.15 -5.88
CA LYS A 73 -18.12 -7.71 -6.94
C LYS A 73 -17.04 -6.82 -6.34
N THR A 74 -15.79 -7.25 -6.47
CA THR A 74 -14.61 -6.50 -6.01
C THR A 74 -14.23 -5.42 -7.02
N PHE A 75 -13.69 -4.31 -6.52
CA PHE A 75 -13.10 -3.25 -7.35
C PHE A 75 -11.82 -2.72 -6.70
N ASN A 76 -10.96 -2.10 -7.49
CA ASN A 76 -9.68 -1.57 -7.03
C ASN A 76 -9.72 -0.05 -6.89
N ILE A 77 -9.16 0.46 -5.80
CA ILE A 77 -8.91 1.88 -5.57
C ILE A 77 -7.43 2.14 -5.78
N LYS A 78 -7.11 3.17 -6.57
CA LYS A 78 -5.75 3.68 -6.71
C LYS A 78 -5.72 5.13 -6.28
N THR A 79 -5.12 5.36 -5.12
CA THR A 79 -4.95 6.70 -4.55
C THR A 79 -3.62 7.23 -5.04
N ASN A 80 -3.67 8.20 -5.96
CA ASN A 80 -2.47 8.81 -6.50
C ASN A 80 -1.87 9.77 -5.47
N VAL A 81 -0.57 9.67 -5.27
CA VAL A 81 0.20 10.59 -4.44
C VAL A 81 0.90 11.57 -5.38
N ASP A 82 0.56 12.85 -5.27
CA ASP A 82 1.26 13.90 -5.98
C ASP A 82 2.50 14.33 -5.16
N LEU A 83 3.69 13.97 -5.66
CA LEU A 83 4.96 14.30 -5.02
C LEU A 83 5.18 15.82 -4.93
N ASN A 84 4.51 16.63 -5.76
CA ASN A 84 4.64 18.09 -5.68
C ASN A 84 4.12 18.66 -4.37
N ASN A 85 3.16 17.95 -3.73
CA ASN A 85 2.56 18.31 -2.45
C ASN A 85 3.38 17.79 -1.25
N ILE A 86 4.44 17.00 -1.49
CA ILE A 86 5.31 16.44 -0.44
C ILE A 86 6.65 17.18 -0.48
N ALA A 87 6.83 18.17 0.40
CA ALA A 87 8.06 18.96 0.45
C ALA A 87 9.33 18.10 0.64
N GLU A 88 9.25 17.05 1.45
CA GLU A 88 10.36 16.10 1.68
C GLU A 88 10.79 15.39 0.40
N ALA A 89 9.87 15.11 -0.53
CA ALA A 89 10.19 14.43 -1.79
C ALA A 89 11.17 15.24 -2.66
N LYS A 90 11.15 16.58 -2.54
CA LYS A 90 12.01 17.49 -3.30
C LYS A 90 13.40 17.67 -2.67
N LYS A 91 13.60 17.23 -1.42
CA LYS A 91 14.87 17.44 -0.73
C LYS A 91 15.93 16.45 -1.22
N PRO A 92 17.21 16.86 -1.27
CA PRO A 92 18.29 15.94 -1.54
C PRO A 92 18.46 14.95 -0.39
N ILE A 93 18.88 13.73 -0.73
CA ILE A 93 19.25 12.69 0.23
C ILE A 93 20.77 12.57 0.25
N LYS A 94 21.35 12.66 1.44
CA LYS A 94 22.72 12.21 1.71
C LYS A 94 22.69 11.12 2.78
N ARG A 95 23.23 9.95 2.47
CA ARG A 95 23.30 8.82 3.41
C ARG A 95 24.73 8.28 3.45
N GLN A 96 25.27 8.14 4.65
CA GLN A 96 26.60 7.57 4.90
C GLN A 96 26.46 6.25 5.64
N VAL A 97 27.21 5.25 5.18
CA VAL A 97 27.31 3.93 5.80
C VAL A 97 28.78 3.61 5.98
N GLU A 98 29.15 3.14 7.17
CA GLU A 98 30.51 2.72 7.49
C GLU A 98 30.52 1.26 7.93
N LYS A 99 31.55 0.52 7.50
CA LYS A 99 31.77 -0.86 7.89
C LYS A 99 33.25 -1.08 8.20
N SER A 100 33.56 -1.55 9.41
CA SER A 100 34.90 -2.04 9.73
C SER A 100 34.94 -3.56 9.68
N PHE A 101 36.07 -4.12 9.28
CA PHE A 101 36.33 -5.55 9.32
C PHE A 101 37.20 -5.87 10.55
N CYS A 102 37.00 -7.02 11.18
CA CYS A 102 37.75 -7.41 12.38
C CYS A 102 38.16 -8.88 12.29
N CYS A 103 39.40 -9.17 12.66
CA CYS A 103 39.85 -10.52 12.96
C CYS A 103 40.58 -10.51 14.31
N MET A 104 40.17 -11.42 15.21
CA MET A 104 40.68 -11.80 16.55
C MET A 104 41.44 -10.75 17.41
N CYS A 105 42.46 -10.05 16.92
CA CYS A 105 43.25 -9.05 17.65
C CYS A 105 43.37 -7.66 16.96
N CYS A 106 42.88 -7.49 15.73
CA CYS A 106 43.02 -6.25 14.95
C CYS A 106 41.70 -5.84 14.28
N ARG A 107 41.39 -4.54 14.34
CA ARG A 107 40.27 -3.92 13.62
C ARG A 107 40.84 -3.13 12.44
N SER A 108 40.33 -3.37 11.23
CA SER A 108 40.72 -2.61 10.05
C SER A 108 40.24 -1.16 10.16
N GLY A 109 40.81 -0.27 9.34
CA GLY A 109 40.14 0.99 9.02
C GLY A 109 38.77 0.76 8.38
N PRO A 110 37.88 1.77 8.38
CA PRO A 110 36.52 1.61 7.85
C PRO A 110 36.49 1.65 6.31
N LEU A 111 35.57 0.88 5.74
CA LEU A 111 35.00 1.14 4.42
C LEU A 111 33.82 2.09 4.61
N THR A 112 33.92 3.28 4.02
CA THR A 112 32.90 4.34 4.08
C THR A 112 32.26 4.50 2.72
N MET A 113 30.93 4.52 2.67
CA MET A 113 30.16 4.79 1.46
C MET A 113 29.20 5.96 1.70
N VAL A 114 29.19 6.94 0.80
CA VAL A 114 28.31 8.10 0.86
C VAL A 114 27.45 8.17 -0.40
N LEU A 115 26.16 7.92 -0.23
CA LEU A 115 25.13 8.01 -1.26
C LEU A 115 24.56 9.43 -1.29
N ASN A 116 24.57 10.07 -2.46
CA ASN A 116 23.94 11.36 -2.71
C ASN A 116 22.89 11.22 -3.82
N LEU A 117 21.68 11.70 -3.55
CA LEU A 117 20.58 11.82 -4.50
C LEU A 117 20.05 13.26 -4.49
N PRO A 118 19.72 13.87 -5.64
CA PRO A 118 19.22 15.24 -5.67
C PRO A 118 17.80 15.38 -5.11
N HIS A 119 17.00 14.30 -5.18
CA HIS A 119 15.63 14.26 -4.68
C HIS A 119 15.37 12.97 -3.89
N ALA A 120 14.40 13.03 -2.97
CA ALA A 120 13.96 11.89 -2.18
C ALA A 120 12.77 11.14 -2.81
N GLY A 121 11.99 11.80 -3.66
CA GLY A 121 10.86 11.20 -4.38
C GLY A 121 11.06 11.22 -5.89
N TYR A 122 10.67 10.13 -6.55
CA TYR A 122 10.72 9.95 -7.98
C TYR A 122 9.42 9.32 -8.48
N VAL A 123 9.00 9.66 -9.70
CA VAL A 123 7.84 9.04 -10.35
C VAL A 123 8.27 7.85 -11.22
N PRO A 124 7.37 6.87 -11.48
CA PRO A 124 7.67 5.79 -12.41
C PRO A 124 8.13 6.31 -13.78
N GLY A 125 9.22 5.75 -14.30
CA GLY A 125 9.83 6.14 -15.57
C GLY A 125 10.84 7.29 -15.48
N GLN A 126 10.97 7.94 -14.33
CA GLN A 126 12.01 8.96 -14.11
C GLN A 126 13.37 8.32 -13.85
N ASN A 127 14.43 8.88 -14.42
CA ASN A 127 15.80 8.50 -14.10
C ASN A 127 16.21 8.97 -12.70
N ILE A 128 16.85 8.10 -11.93
CA ILE A 128 17.37 8.40 -10.59
C ILE A 128 18.88 8.60 -10.70
N PRO A 129 19.39 9.85 -10.72
CA PRO A 129 20.83 10.10 -10.80
C PRO A 129 21.47 9.81 -9.43
N VAL A 130 22.18 8.68 -9.37
CA VAL A 130 22.87 8.24 -8.16
C VAL A 130 24.33 8.67 -8.19
N ILE A 131 24.78 9.38 -7.16
CA ILE A 131 26.20 9.65 -6.92
C ILE A 131 26.61 8.84 -5.68
N LEU A 132 27.62 7.99 -5.83
CA LEU A 132 28.14 7.18 -4.74
C LEU A 132 29.64 7.43 -4.59
N GLU A 133 30.04 7.92 -3.43
CA GLU A 133 31.43 8.07 -3.03
C GLU A 133 31.83 6.88 -2.17
N VAL A 134 32.99 6.28 -2.44
CA VAL A 134 33.51 5.12 -1.71
C VAL A 134 34.92 5.46 -1.26
N ASP A 135 35.16 5.35 0.04
CA ASP A 135 36.46 5.52 0.67
C ASP A 135 36.80 4.23 1.42
N ASN A 136 37.83 3.53 0.96
CA ASN A 136 38.28 2.28 1.54
C ASN A 136 39.58 2.49 2.30
N ALA A 137 39.47 2.83 3.59
CA ALA A 137 40.62 2.87 4.50
C ALA A 137 40.88 1.51 5.17
N SER A 138 40.23 0.44 4.70
CA SER A 138 40.41 -0.92 5.21
C SER A 138 41.48 -1.68 4.43
N ASP A 139 41.96 -2.78 5.02
CA ASP A 139 42.91 -3.69 4.36
C ASP A 139 42.19 -4.79 3.54
N VAL A 140 40.90 -4.60 3.23
CA VAL A 140 40.06 -5.55 2.48
C VAL A 140 39.72 -4.94 1.12
N ASP A 141 39.99 -5.69 0.06
CA ASP A 141 39.66 -5.28 -1.32
C ASP A 141 38.15 -5.24 -1.56
N VAL A 142 37.70 -4.25 -2.34
CA VAL A 142 36.30 -4.09 -2.73
C VAL A 142 36.14 -4.45 -4.21
N ASP A 143 35.62 -5.65 -4.48
CA ASP A 143 35.48 -6.15 -5.85
C ASP A 143 34.38 -5.43 -6.64
N ASN A 144 33.22 -5.20 -6.01
CA ASN A 144 32.06 -4.62 -6.69
C ASN A 144 31.14 -3.86 -5.75
N VAL A 145 30.49 -2.83 -6.28
CA VAL A 145 29.45 -2.07 -5.59
C VAL A 145 28.12 -2.25 -6.31
N VAL A 146 27.08 -2.66 -5.58
CA VAL A 146 25.76 -2.94 -6.13
C VAL A 146 24.73 -2.02 -5.50
N ILE A 147 24.03 -1.26 -6.33
CA ILE A 147 22.91 -0.42 -5.91
C ILE A 147 21.61 -1.16 -6.25
N LYS A 148 20.69 -1.23 -5.28
CA LYS A 148 19.37 -1.87 -5.45
C LYS A 148 18.27 -0.93 -5.00
N LEU A 149 17.21 -0.84 -5.79
CA LEU A 149 15.95 -0.26 -5.33
C LEU A 149 15.15 -1.37 -4.63
N GLN A 150 14.83 -1.15 -3.35
CA GLN A 150 14.08 -2.12 -2.54
C GLN A 150 12.74 -1.53 -2.12
N LYS A 151 11.68 -2.34 -2.23
CA LYS A 151 10.35 -2.01 -1.72
C LYS A 151 10.22 -2.51 -0.28
N ILE A 152 10.02 -1.60 0.66
CA ILE A 152 9.71 -1.92 2.06
C ILE A 152 8.20 -1.75 2.25
N VAL A 153 7.54 -2.76 2.82
CA VAL A 153 6.11 -2.75 3.13
C VAL A 153 5.96 -2.83 4.64
N GLU A 154 5.45 -1.78 5.26
CA GLU A 154 5.11 -1.75 6.67
C GLU A 154 3.59 -1.85 6.84
N CYS A 155 3.14 -2.93 7.47
CA CYS A 155 1.73 -3.10 7.85
C CYS A 155 1.56 -2.65 9.31
N LYS A 156 0.68 -1.69 9.55
CA LYS A 156 0.29 -1.27 10.90
C LYS A 156 -1.09 -1.85 11.22
N ALA A 157 -1.20 -2.48 12.38
CA ALA A 157 -2.45 -3.00 12.92
C ALA A 157 -2.77 -2.23 14.19
N ASN A 158 -3.96 -1.62 14.26
CA ASN A 158 -4.48 -1.11 15.52
C ASN A 158 -4.98 -2.33 16.31
N VAL A 159 -4.31 -2.64 17.41
CA VAL A 159 -4.77 -3.67 18.35
C VAL A 159 -5.82 -3.03 19.25
N PRO A 160 -6.99 -3.67 19.47
CA PRO A 160 -7.96 -3.21 20.46
C PRO A 160 -7.42 -3.30 21.89
#